data_AF-A0A2S3ZX08-F1
#
_entry.id   AF-A0A2S3ZX08-F1
#
_cell.length_a   1.000
_cell.length_b   1.000
_cell.length_c   1.000
_cell.angle_alpha   90.00
_cell.angle_beta   90.00
_cell.angle_gamma   90.00
#
_symmetry.space_group_name_H-M   'P 1'
#
loop_
_entity.id
_entity.type
_entity.pdbx_description
1 polymer ?
#
loop_
_entity_poly.entity_id
_entity_poly.type
_entity_poly.pdbx_seq_one_letter_code
_entity_poly.pdbx_strand_id
1 'polypeptide(L)'
;MNVPATPRTDLPFLRRRIKPGRTQDAPGAAATAGLSVPARATAPSSPAASSPSLTLRPQATQAPQPPARSTGAQRPAGLVLGGAAPVLATDGRAQMLAAQREKAQNEDHEVQLLFPAPGIAKLYELNLAQRVLRLSALESAVGTMVVSGCSAVAWESVRRVTGGATADGHKAGTPVMTAGNRELVGYHGKDALISLRHVRELRRAIFINRSSAAMGVRLLSGESIAVPPATNGTQIVLLVHRIGNVLELRAEPVPHDWPDIEVWAEFDFSMTHRAPASAYGR
;
A
#
# COMPACT_ATOMS: atom_id res chain seq x y z
N MET A 1 3.40 32.45 -3.47
CA MET A 1 4.76 31.89 -3.36
C MET A 1 4.64 30.39 -3.45
N ASN A 2 5.17 29.78 -4.51
CA ASN A 2 5.14 28.33 -4.71
C ASN A 2 6.31 27.71 -3.92
N VAL A 3 6.01 27.06 -2.80
CA VAL A 3 7.02 26.25 -2.10
C VAL A 3 7.12 24.92 -2.85
N PRO A 4 8.28 24.55 -3.43
CA PRO A 4 8.42 23.26 -4.08
C PRO A 4 8.17 22.15 -3.04
N ALA A 5 7.18 21.30 -3.30
CA ALA A 5 6.81 20.20 -2.42
C ALA A 5 7.95 19.18 -2.36
N THR A 6 8.71 19.20 -1.29
CA THR A 6 9.76 18.21 -1.03
C THR A 6 9.12 16.82 -0.94
N PRO A 7 9.64 15.79 -1.65
CA PRO A 7 9.08 14.45 -1.55
C PRO A 7 9.17 13.93 -0.10
N ARG A 8 8.04 13.49 0.45
CA ARG A 8 7.91 12.97 1.83
C ARG A 8 8.62 11.62 1.97
N THR A 9 9.89 11.67 2.34
CA THR A 9 10.71 10.47 2.62
C THR A 9 10.56 9.96 4.06
N ASP A 10 9.83 10.68 4.91
CA ASP A 10 9.47 10.30 6.28
C ASP A 10 8.52 9.09 6.30
N LEU A 11 7.79 8.87 5.21
CA LEU A 11 6.85 7.77 5.07
C LEU A 11 7.59 6.50 4.56
N PRO A 12 7.66 5.41 5.34
CA PRO A 12 8.44 4.21 4.99
C PRO A 12 7.97 3.54 3.69
N PHE A 13 6.76 3.84 3.24
CA PHE A 13 6.15 3.34 2.01
C PHE A 13 6.43 4.19 0.76
N LEU A 14 6.93 5.42 0.91
CA LEU A 14 7.38 6.26 -0.21
C LEU A 14 8.88 6.15 -0.47
N ARG A 15 9.62 5.39 0.36
CA ARG A 15 11.04 5.14 0.17
C ARG A 15 11.28 4.12 -0.93
N ARG A 16 12.11 4.48 -1.91
CA ARG A 16 12.71 3.52 -2.85
C ARG A 16 13.53 2.51 -2.03
N ARG A 17 13.28 1.21 -2.20
CA ARG A 17 14.04 0.16 -1.50
C ARG A 17 15.51 0.22 -1.93
N ILE A 18 16.37 0.76 -1.08
CA ILE A 18 17.82 0.70 -1.27
C ILE A 18 18.28 -0.69 -0.80
N LYS A 19 18.89 -1.46 -1.70
CA LYS A 19 19.51 -2.75 -1.37
C LYS A 19 20.74 -2.45 -0.49
N PRO A 20 20.88 -3.01 0.72
CA PRO A 20 22.03 -2.73 1.56
C PRO A 20 23.27 -3.32 0.89
N GLY A 21 24.15 -2.43 0.44
CA GLY A 21 25.37 -2.81 -0.27
C GLY A 21 26.00 -1.65 -1.00
N ARG A 22 26.47 -0.65 -0.24
CA ARG A 22 27.78 0.04 -0.37
C ARG A 22 27.77 1.22 0.61
N THR A 23 28.44 1.03 1.74
CA THR A 23 28.89 2.14 2.60
C THR A 23 29.79 3.02 1.74
N GLN A 24 29.48 4.31 1.68
CA GLN A 24 30.38 5.33 1.15
C GLN A 24 30.55 6.38 2.24
N ASP A 25 31.81 6.61 2.57
CA ASP A 25 32.31 7.31 3.74
C ASP A 25 31.81 8.75 3.89
N ALA A 26 31.59 9.16 5.13
CA ALA A 26 31.40 10.54 5.54
C ALA A 26 32.71 11.11 6.11
N PRO A 27 33.13 12.32 5.73
CA PRO A 27 33.91 13.21 6.60
C PRO A 27 32.91 14.14 7.33
N GLY A 28 33.07 14.60 8.57
CA GLY A 28 34.15 14.59 9.53
C GLY A 28 33.90 15.78 10.48
N ALA A 29 33.87 15.51 11.79
CA ALA A 29 34.14 16.38 12.96
C ALA A 29 33.41 17.73 13.15
N ALA A 30 32.77 17.89 14.32
CA ALA A 30 33.25 18.82 15.35
C ALA A 30 32.68 18.44 16.73
N ALA A 31 33.58 18.21 17.68
CA ALA A 31 33.32 17.93 19.08
C ALA A 31 33.36 19.21 19.91
N THR A 32 32.63 19.24 21.02
CA THR A 32 32.96 20.08 22.19
C THR A 32 32.64 19.30 23.46
N ALA A 33 33.62 19.29 24.37
CA ALA A 33 33.69 18.51 25.59
C ALA A 33 33.55 19.42 26.83
N GLY A 34 33.19 18.82 27.98
CA GLY A 34 33.27 19.39 29.33
C GLY A 34 32.29 18.72 30.30
N LEU A 35 32.62 17.56 30.89
CA LEU A 35 33.12 17.34 32.27
C LEU A 35 32.07 17.61 33.36
N SER A 36 31.60 16.64 34.17
CA SER A 36 32.30 16.17 35.39
C SER A 36 31.63 14.93 36.05
N VAL A 37 32.45 14.07 36.68
CA VAL A 37 32.21 12.85 37.53
C VAL A 37 33.19 13.02 38.74
N PRO A 38 33.03 12.53 40.01
CA PRO A 38 32.68 11.17 40.50
C PRO A 38 31.74 11.18 41.76
N ALA A 39 31.36 10.11 42.51
CA ALA A 39 31.90 8.79 42.89
C ALA A 39 30.72 7.90 43.42
N ARG A 40 30.60 6.59 43.11
CA ARG A 40 31.13 5.35 43.76
C ARG A 40 30.16 4.62 44.74
N ALA A 41 29.67 3.47 44.22
CA ALA A 41 29.45 2.12 44.79
C ALA A 41 28.61 1.86 46.05
N THR A 42 27.68 0.88 45.93
CA THR A 42 27.68 -0.42 46.66
C THR A 42 26.76 -1.44 45.96
N ALA A 43 27.23 -2.69 45.83
CA ALA A 43 26.45 -3.89 45.47
C ALA A 43 25.87 -4.56 46.74
N PRO A 44 24.94 -5.56 46.67
CA PRO A 44 25.40 -6.95 46.46
C PRO A 44 24.43 -7.95 45.76
N SER A 45 25.04 -9.05 45.30
CA SER A 45 24.65 -10.49 45.26
C SER A 45 23.44 -11.04 44.46
N SER A 46 23.78 -11.96 43.54
CA SER A 46 22.94 -13.02 42.93
C SER A 46 22.76 -14.26 43.85
N PRO A 47 21.78 -15.13 43.54
CA PRO A 47 22.05 -16.50 43.02
C PRO A 47 21.12 -16.86 41.83
N ALA A 48 21.54 -17.51 40.74
CA ALA A 48 21.99 -18.89 40.48
C ALA A 48 20.88 -19.95 40.25
N ALA A 49 21.11 -20.78 39.22
CA ALA A 49 20.45 -22.04 38.77
C ALA A 49 19.15 -21.89 37.94
N SER A 50 18.86 -22.63 36.86
CA SER A 50 19.58 -23.66 36.09
C SER A 50 18.72 -24.04 34.86
N SER A 51 19.33 -24.20 33.69
CA SER A 51 18.71 -24.74 32.47
C SER A 51 18.75 -26.28 32.46
N PRO A 52 17.87 -26.95 31.70
CA PRO A 52 18.29 -28.18 31.02
C PRO A 52 18.08 -28.12 29.51
N SER A 53 19.19 -28.20 28.77
CA SER A 53 19.26 -28.61 27.38
C SER A 53 19.28 -30.14 27.33
N LEU A 54 18.49 -30.73 26.43
CA LEU A 54 18.47 -32.17 26.18
C LEU A 54 18.96 -32.42 24.75
N THR A 55 20.22 -32.84 24.64
CA THR A 55 20.85 -33.32 23.40
C THR A 55 21.28 -34.75 23.66
N LEU A 56 20.80 -35.68 22.84
CA LEU A 56 21.21 -37.09 22.88
C LEU A 56 21.79 -37.47 21.51
N ARG A 57 23.11 -37.64 21.50
CA ARG A 57 23.92 -38.45 20.57
C ARG A 57 24.94 -39.18 21.46
N PRO A 58 25.26 -40.46 21.25
CA PRO A 58 26.37 -40.90 20.38
C PRO A 58 25.99 -42.24 19.68
N GLN A 59 26.75 -42.95 18.83
CA GLN A 59 28.17 -43.03 18.54
C GLN A 59 28.36 -43.75 17.18
N ALA A 60 29.54 -43.59 16.59
CA ALA A 60 29.96 -44.18 15.32
C ALA A 60 30.50 -45.61 15.45
N THR A 61 30.43 -46.39 14.36
CA THR A 61 31.32 -47.52 14.07
C THR A 61 31.65 -47.58 12.57
N GLN A 62 32.90 -47.95 12.31
CA GLN A 62 33.64 -47.94 11.04
C GLN A 62 33.23 -49.03 10.02
N ALA A 63 33.77 -48.86 8.80
CA ALA A 63 33.68 -49.67 7.57
C ALA A 63 34.26 -51.11 7.67
N PRO A 64 34.07 -51.96 6.63
CA PRO A 64 35.06 -52.00 5.52
C PRO A 64 34.50 -52.21 4.09
N GLN A 65 35.27 -51.74 3.09
CA GLN A 65 35.16 -52.07 1.65
C GLN A 65 35.55 -53.53 1.34
N PRO A 66 35.20 -54.07 0.14
CA PRO A 66 36.24 -54.34 -0.88
C PRO A 66 35.70 -54.14 -2.34
N PRO A 67 36.38 -54.58 -3.43
CA PRO A 67 37.16 -53.71 -4.32
C PRO A 67 36.64 -53.61 -5.78
N ALA A 68 37.21 -52.64 -6.50
CA ALA A 68 36.98 -52.35 -7.91
C ALA A 68 37.46 -53.45 -8.87
N ARG A 69 36.78 -53.59 -10.01
CA ARG A 69 37.40 -53.95 -11.30
C ARG A 69 36.81 -53.14 -12.46
N SER A 70 37.74 -52.72 -13.29
CA SER A 70 37.71 -51.78 -14.40
C SER A 70 37.16 -52.31 -15.73
N THR A 71 37.07 -51.37 -16.67
CA THR A 71 37.17 -51.45 -18.14
C THR A 71 35.88 -51.61 -18.94
N GLY A 72 35.64 -50.61 -19.80
CA GLY A 72 34.66 -50.63 -20.87
C GLY A 72 34.48 -49.24 -21.46
N ALA A 73 35.43 -48.81 -22.29
CA ALA A 73 35.32 -47.61 -23.11
C ALA A 73 34.19 -47.77 -24.14
N GLN A 74 33.37 -46.73 -24.35
CA GLN A 74 32.81 -46.41 -25.67
C GLN A 74 32.13 -45.02 -25.66
N ARG A 75 32.81 -44.04 -26.27
CA ARG A 75 32.13 -42.93 -26.97
C ARG A 75 31.54 -43.51 -28.27
N PRO A 76 30.43 -42.94 -28.76
CA PRO A 76 30.62 -42.00 -29.85
C PRO A 76 29.84 -40.70 -29.70
N ALA A 77 30.36 -39.70 -30.39
CA ALA A 77 29.68 -38.46 -30.70
C ALA A 77 28.45 -38.74 -31.57
N GLY A 78 27.39 -37.98 -31.33
CA GLY A 78 26.18 -37.95 -32.15
C GLY A 78 25.44 -36.66 -31.86
N LEU A 79 25.83 -35.57 -32.51
CA LEU A 79 24.98 -34.38 -32.64
C LEU A 79 23.84 -34.77 -33.60
N VAL A 80 22.74 -35.25 -33.03
CA VAL A 80 21.53 -35.61 -33.78
C VAL A 80 20.75 -34.32 -34.04
N LEU A 81 20.87 -33.81 -35.25
CA LEU A 81 19.99 -32.79 -35.82
C LEU A 81 18.77 -33.51 -36.41
N GLY A 82 17.76 -33.77 -35.57
CA GLY A 82 16.51 -34.37 -36.05
C GLY A 82 15.60 -34.88 -34.94
N GLY A 83 14.43 -34.26 -34.81
CA GLY A 83 13.21 -34.97 -34.44
C GLY A 83 12.96 -35.25 -32.95
N ALA A 84 12.79 -34.19 -32.16
CA ALA A 84 11.71 -34.11 -31.16
C ALA A 84 11.67 -32.65 -30.68
N ALA A 85 10.80 -31.85 -31.28
CA ALA A 85 10.44 -30.58 -30.67
C ALA A 85 9.89 -30.90 -29.26
N PRO A 86 10.42 -30.29 -28.18
CA PRO A 86 9.79 -30.44 -26.89
C PRO A 86 8.36 -29.92 -27.03
N VAL A 87 7.40 -30.83 -26.83
CA VAL A 87 5.97 -30.54 -26.89
C VAL A 87 5.68 -29.38 -25.94
N LEU A 88 5.19 -28.30 -26.54
CA LEU A 88 4.61 -27.07 -26.00
C LEU A 88 4.22 -27.14 -24.51
N ALA A 89 5.17 -26.82 -23.62
CA ALA A 89 4.84 -26.25 -22.31
C ALA A 89 4.54 -24.73 -22.40
N THR A 90 4.39 -24.21 -23.63
CA THR A 90 4.23 -22.80 -23.97
C THR A 90 2.78 -22.31 -23.86
N ASP A 91 1.81 -23.23 -23.90
CA ASP A 91 0.39 -22.88 -24.05
C ASP A 91 -0.20 -22.21 -22.81
N GLY A 92 0.16 -22.65 -21.60
CA GLY A 92 -0.38 -22.06 -20.37
C GLY A 92 0.03 -20.59 -20.17
N ARG A 93 1.27 -20.24 -20.51
CA ARG A 93 1.75 -18.85 -20.41
C ARG A 93 1.17 -17.97 -21.51
N ALA A 94 1.04 -18.49 -22.73
CA ALA A 94 0.42 -17.79 -23.84
C ALA A 94 -1.06 -17.50 -23.58
N GLN A 95 -1.81 -18.49 -23.06
CA GLN A 95 -3.21 -18.33 -22.64
C GLN A 95 -3.36 -17.30 -21.53
N MET A 96 -2.50 -17.33 -20.51
CA MET A 96 -2.52 -16.33 -19.44
C MET A 96 -2.27 -14.91 -19.97
N LEU A 97 -1.31 -14.74 -20.89
CA LEU A 97 -1.04 -13.44 -21.51
C LEU A 97 -2.20 -12.98 -22.40
N ALA A 98 -2.85 -13.88 -23.13
CA ALA A 98 -4.04 -13.56 -23.92
C ALA A 98 -5.19 -13.09 -23.02
N ALA A 99 -5.49 -13.82 -21.95
CA ALA A 99 -6.52 -13.45 -20.97
C ALA A 99 -6.21 -12.10 -20.28
N GLN A 100 -4.93 -11.81 -20.00
CA GLN A 100 -4.53 -10.51 -19.47
C GLN A 100 -4.75 -9.37 -20.46
N ARG A 101 -4.49 -9.60 -21.76
CA ARG A 101 -4.74 -8.61 -22.81
C ARG A 101 -6.21 -8.34 -23.02
N GLU A 102 -7.03 -9.39 -23.07
CA GLU A 102 -8.49 -9.26 -23.17
C GLU A 102 -9.04 -8.48 -21.98
N LYS A 103 -8.59 -8.80 -20.76
CA LYS A 103 -8.96 -8.03 -19.56
C LYS A 103 -8.55 -6.56 -19.66
N ALA A 104 -7.34 -6.27 -20.14
CA ALA A 104 -6.89 -4.90 -20.31
C ALA A 104 -7.72 -4.15 -21.36
N GLN A 105 -8.07 -4.81 -22.47
CA GLN A 105 -8.95 -4.24 -23.50
C GLN A 105 -10.34 -3.91 -22.95
N ASN A 106 -10.92 -4.79 -22.14
CA ASN A 106 -12.20 -4.54 -21.49
C ASN A 106 -12.11 -3.34 -20.53
N GLU A 107 -11.05 -3.27 -19.72
CA GLU A 107 -10.82 -2.13 -18.82
C GLU A 107 -10.63 -0.81 -19.59
N ASP A 108 -9.90 -0.81 -20.70
CA ASP A 108 -9.72 0.37 -21.55
C ASP A 108 -11.03 0.77 -22.24
N HIS A 109 -11.83 -0.20 -22.66
CA HIS A 109 -13.15 0.04 -23.24
C HIS A 109 -14.09 0.70 -22.23
N GLU A 110 -14.12 0.24 -20.97
CA GLU A 110 -14.88 0.88 -19.90
C GLU A 110 -14.49 2.36 -19.74
N VAL A 111 -13.20 2.69 -19.86
CA VAL A 111 -12.72 4.08 -19.76
C VAL A 111 -13.11 4.93 -20.97
N GLN A 112 -13.14 4.34 -22.17
CA GLN A 112 -13.57 5.03 -23.39
C GLN A 112 -15.05 5.44 -23.38
N LEU A 113 -15.88 4.71 -22.63
CA LEU A 113 -17.30 5.04 -22.45
C LEU A 113 -17.53 6.22 -21.51
N LEU A 114 -16.50 6.69 -20.80
CA LEU A 114 -16.63 7.77 -19.83
C LEU A 114 -16.62 9.14 -20.49
N PHE A 115 -17.42 10.05 -19.91
CA PHE A 115 -17.32 11.47 -20.24
C PHE A 115 -15.91 12.00 -19.93
N PRO A 116 -15.40 12.96 -20.72
CA PRO A 116 -14.10 13.59 -20.46
C PRO A 116 -14.03 14.18 -19.05
N ALA A 117 -12.92 13.95 -18.37
CA ALA A 117 -12.60 14.54 -17.07
C ALA A 117 -11.16 15.04 -17.07
N PRO A 118 -10.86 16.15 -16.36
CA PRO A 118 -9.49 16.64 -16.23
C PRO A 118 -8.62 15.66 -15.45
N GLY A 119 -7.33 15.60 -15.81
CA GLY A 119 -6.31 14.90 -15.02
C GLY A 119 -5.85 15.74 -13.83
N ILE A 120 -5.20 15.09 -12.86
CA ILE A 120 -4.78 15.74 -11.61
C ILE A 120 -3.87 16.95 -11.82
N ALA A 121 -2.98 16.93 -12.82
CA ALA A 121 -2.08 18.04 -13.14
C ALA A 121 -2.80 19.30 -13.67
N LYS A 122 -4.07 19.18 -14.08
CA LYS A 122 -4.85 20.29 -14.66
C LYS A 122 -5.71 21.02 -13.64
N LEU A 123 -5.81 20.50 -12.43
CA LEU A 123 -6.62 21.07 -11.36
C LEU A 123 -5.73 21.39 -10.16
N TYR A 124 -6.10 22.43 -9.43
CA TYR A 124 -5.50 22.75 -8.14
C TYR A 124 -6.45 22.41 -6.99
N GLU A 125 -7.76 22.46 -7.25
CA GLU A 125 -8.80 22.25 -6.26
C GLU A 125 -9.95 21.43 -6.87
N LEU A 126 -10.50 20.50 -6.08
CA LEU A 126 -11.69 19.73 -6.42
C LEU A 126 -12.86 20.26 -5.55
N ASN A 127 -13.81 20.94 -6.19
CA ASN A 127 -14.88 21.67 -5.52
C ASN A 127 -16.22 21.55 -6.30
N LEU A 128 -17.24 22.32 -5.92
CA LEU A 128 -18.56 22.22 -6.54
C LEU A 128 -18.63 22.67 -8.00
N ALA A 129 -17.67 23.46 -8.49
CA ALA A 129 -17.55 23.81 -9.89
C ALA A 129 -16.74 22.76 -10.67
N GLN A 130 -15.64 22.29 -10.07
CA GLN A 130 -14.76 21.27 -10.61
C GLN A 130 -14.91 19.98 -9.79
N ARG A 131 -16.04 19.30 -10.00
CA ARG A 131 -16.45 18.17 -9.14
C ARG A 131 -15.75 16.87 -9.44
N VAL A 132 -15.21 16.70 -10.64
CA VAL A 132 -14.67 15.42 -11.10
C VAL A 132 -13.27 15.61 -11.65
N LEU A 133 -12.39 14.69 -11.31
CA LEU A 133 -11.12 14.47 -11.99
C LEU A 133 -10.85 12.99 -12.14
N ARG A 134 -10.01 12.64 -13.11
CA ARG A 134 -9.67 11.25 -13.40
C ARG A 134 -8.17 11.09 -13.51
N LEU A 135 -7.64 10.17 -12.72
CA LEU A 135 -6.24 9.78 -12.80
C LEU A 135 -6.02 8.96 -14.07
N SER A 136 -4.84 9.08 -14.69
CA SER A 136 -4.45 8.19 -15.76
C SER A 136 -4.31 6.74 -15.25
N ALA A 137 -4.31 5.76 -16.15
CA ALA A 137 -4.10 4.35 -15.77
C ALA A 137 -2.74 4.15 -15.07
N LEU A 138 -1.72 4.92 -15.47
CA LEU A 138 -0.40 4.90 -14.85
C LEU A 138 -0.44 5.49 -13.44
N GLU A 139 -1.02 6.69 -13.28
CA GLU A 139 -1.22 7.32 -11.97
C GLU A 139 -2.04 6.44 -11.03
N SER A 140 -3.02 5.71 -11.55
CA SER A 140 -3.89 4.82 -10.78
C SER A 140 -3.20 3.53 -10.33
N ALA A 141 -2.09 3.14 -10.96
CA ALA A 141 -1.41 1.86 -10.72
C ALA A 141 -0.07 2.00 -9.95
N VAL A 142 0.47 3.21 -9.82
CA VAL A 142 1.83 3.42 -9.31
C VAL A 142 1.84 4.06 -7.92
N GLY A 143 2.42 3.34 -6.96
CA GLY A 143 2.74 3.86 -5.64
C GLY A 143 1.53 3.88 -4.69
N THR A 144 1.32 5.03 -4.05
CA THR A 144 0.31 5.24 -3.03
C THR A 144 -0.31 6.62 -3.24
N MET A 145 -1.63 6.71 -3.18
CA MET A 145 -2.32 7.99 -3.08
C MET A 145 -2.46 8.34 -1.61
N VAL A 146 -2.00 9.53 -1.24
CA VAL A 146 -2.04 10.05 0.11
C VAL A 146 -3.17 11.07 0.20
N VAL A 147 -4.07 10.87 1.15
CA VAL A 147 -5.14 11.80 1.49
C VAL A 147 -4.85 12.34 2.89
N SER A 148 -4.45 13.60 2.94
CA SER A 148 -4.08 14.32 4.16
C SER A 148 -5.23 15.20 4.64
N GLY A 149 -5.34 15.41 5.95
CA GLY A 149 -6.40 16.24 6.53
C GLY A 149 -7.78 15.58 6.55
N CYS A 150 -7.92 14.33 6.13
CA CYS A 150 -9.15 13.57 6.38
C CYS A 150 -9.18 13.04 7.81
N SER A 151 -10.36 13.03 8.42
CA SER A 151 -10.61 12.52 9.77
C SER A 151 -11.15 11.09 9.76
N ALA A 152 -11.84 10.69 8.68
CA ALA A 152 -12.36 9.35 8.51
C ALA A 152 -12.30 8.89 7.05
N VAL A 153 -12.17 7.59 6.86
CA VAL A 153 -12.25 6.92 5.57
C VAL A 153 -13.12 5.68 5.67
N ALA A 154 -13.94 5.43 4.66
CA ALA A 154 -14.61 4.15 4.44
C ALA A 154 -14.26 3.63 3.05
N TRP A 155 -14.20 2.31 2.90
CA TRP A 155 -13.86 1.67 1.64
C TRP A 155 -14.69 0.42 1.41
N GLU A 156 -14.76 0.03 0.14
CA GLU A 156 -15.37 -1.19 -0.32
C GLU A 156 -14.47 -1.82 -1.38
N SER A 157 -14.18 -3.11 -1.22
CA SER A 157 -13.45 -3.89 -2.23
C SER A 157 -14.38 -4.38 -3.35
N VAL A 158 -13.80 -4.87 -4.44
CA VAL A 158 -14.55 -5.54 -5.53
C VAL A 158 -15.33 -6.77 -5.05
N ARG A 159 -14.96 -7.35 -3.90
CA ARG A 159 -15.68 -8.46 -3.26
C ARG A 159 -16.77 -8.00 -2.28
N ARG A 160 -17.11 -6.70 -2.30
CA ARG A 160 -18.08 -6.06 -1.37
C ARG A 160 -17.70 -6.17 0.11
N VAL A 161 -16.41 -6.39 0.39
CA VAL A 161 -15.89 -6.28 1.76
C VAL A 161 -15.76 -4.80 2.08
N THR A 162 -16.49 -4.34 3.09
CA THR A 162 -16.47 -2.97 3.58
C THR A 162 -15.68 -2.85 4.88
N GLY A 163 -14.99 -1.72 5.02
CA GLY A 163 -14.31 -1.32 6.23
C GLY A 163 -14.20 0.20 6.32
N GLY A 164 -13.79 0.67 7.49
CA GLY A 164 -13.57 2.08 7.74
C GLY A 164 -12.51 2.29 8.83
N ALA A 165 -11.92 3.46 8.83
CA ALA A 165 -10.95 3.88 9.84
C ALA A 165 -11.02 5.38 10.09
N THR A 166 -10.61 5.81 11.28
CA THR A 166 -10.45 7.24 11.64
C THR A 166 -8.99 7.59 11.86
N ALA A 167 -8.67 8.88 11.80
CA ALA A 167 -7.33 9.40 12.07
C ALA A 167 -6.85 9.10 13.51
N ASP A 168 -7.79 8.88 14.44
CA ASP A 168 -7.50 8.50 15.83
C ASP A 168 -7.22 6.99 16.00
N GLY A 169 -7.28 6.22 14.92
CA GLY A 169 -6.97 4.80 14.91
C GLY A 169 -8.17 3.88 15.18
N HIS A 170 -9.38 4.42 15.31
CA HIS A 170 -10.58 3.59 15.36
C HIS A 170 -10.80 2.91 14.01
N LYS A 171 -11.23 1.64 14.03
CA LYS A 171 -11.52 0.84 12.83
C LYS A 171 -12.91 0.23 12.93
N ALA A 172 -13.56 0.08 11.78
CA ALA A 172 -14.84 -0.58 11.61
C ALA A 172 -14.80 -1.52 10.40
N GLY A 173 -15.64 -2.56 10.41
CA GLY A 173 -15.68 -3.56 9.34
C GLY A 173 -14.37 -4.36 9.21
N THR A 174 -14.05 -4.78 7.98
CA THR A 174 -12.94 -5.70 7.70
C THR A 174 -11.83 -5.03 6.89
N PRO A 175 -10.56 -5.07 7.35
CA PRO A 175 -9.45 -4.57 6.56
C PRO A 175 -9.24 -5.43 5.31
N VAL A 176 -8.93 -4.79 4.19
CA VAL A 176 -8.58 -5.48 2.94
C VAL A 176 -7.07 -5.43 2.81
N MET A 177 -6.43 -6.59 2.91
CA MET A 177 -4.98 -6.70 2.83
C MET A 177 -4.56 -7.02 1.39
N THR A 178 -3.62 -6.23 0.89
CA THR A 178 -2.94 -6.47 -0.39
C THR A 178 -1.98 -7.66 -0.27
N ALA A 179 -1.59 -8.25 -1.39
CA ALA A 179 -0.59 -9.33 -1.43
C ALA A 179 0.76 -8.96 -0.78
N GLY A 180 1.07 -7.67 -0.65
CA GLY A 180 2.25 -7.17 0.04
C GLY A 180 2.10 -7.02 1.57
N ASN A 181 1.03 -7.59 2.16
CA ASN A 181 0.66 -7.45 3.57
C ASN A 181 0.54 -5.98 4.02
N ARG A 182 -0.09 -5.16 3.18
CA ARG A 182 -0.44 -3.77 3.48
C ARG A 182 -1.93 -3.57 3.32
N GLU A 183 -2.53 -2.70 4.12
CA GLU A 183 -3.93 -2.31 3.93
C GLU A 183 -4.10 -1.65 2.54
N LEU A 184 -5.15 -2.06 1.83
CA LEU A 184 -5.54 -1.48 0.55
C LEU A 184 -5.93 -0.02 0.74
N VAL A 185 -6.72 0.25 1.78
CA VAL A 185 -7.07 1.57 2.28
C VAL A 185 -6.90 1.56 3.79
N GLY A 186 -6.25 2.59 4.35
CA GLY A 186 -6.00 2.69 5.79
C GLY A 186 -5.23 3.94 6.16
N TYR A 187 -5.01 4.15 7.45
CA TYR A 187 -4.20 5.27 7.96
C TYR A 187 -2.75 4.86 8.20
N HIS A 188 -1.85 5.81 7.95
CA HIS A 188 -0.49 5.76 8.48
C HIS A 188 -0.14 7.11 9.13
N GLY A 189 -0.08 7.12 10.46
CA GLY A 189 -0.06 8.38 11.20
C GLY A 189 -1.38 9.12 10.98
N LYS A 190 -1.31 10.37 10.52
CA LYS A 190 -2.49 11.23 10.28
C LYS A 190 -2.99 11.22 8.83
N ASP A 191 -2.26 10.54 7.94
CA ASP A 191 -2.59 10.50 6.52
C ASP A 191 -3.31 9.20 6.19
N ALA A 192 -4.44 9.28 5.48
CA ALA A 192 -5.08 8.11 4.88
C ALA A 192 -4.42 7.78 3.54
N LEU A 193 -4.37 6.50 3.21
CA LEU A 193 -3.62 5.97 2.07
C LEU A 193 -4.49 5.05 1.22
N ILE A 194 -4.28 5.06 -0.09
CA ILE A 194 -4.71 4.00 -1.01
C ILE A 194 -3.48 3.37 -1.68
N SER A 195 -3.36 2.05 -1.57
CA SER A 195 -2.31 1.27 -2.23
C SER A 195 -2.62 1.09 -3.73
N LEU A 196 -2.14 2.00 -4.58
CA LEU A 196 -2.49 2.09 -6.00
C LEU A 196 -2.11 0.87 -6.84
N ARG A 197 -1.01 0.19 -6.50
CA ARG A 197 -0.62 -1.08 -7.16
C ARG A 197 -1.70 -2.17 -7.05
N HIS A 198 -2.57 -2.07 -6.04
CA HIS A 198 -3.65 -3.01 -5.76
C HIS A 198 -5.03 -2.39 -5.98
N VAL A 199 -5.13 -1.27 -6.71
CA VAL A 199 -6.40 -0.56 -6.93
C VAL A 199 -7.48 -1.41 -7.58
N ARG A 200 -7.12 -2.48 -8.29
CA ARG A 200 -8.06 -3.45 -8.86
C ARG A 200 -8.83 -4.24 -7.81
N GLU A 201 -8.36 -4.25 -6.57
CA GLU A 201 -9.07 -4.82 -5.41
C GLU A 201 -10.07 -3.82 -4.82
N LEU A 202 -9.92 -2.52 -5.12
CA LEU A 202 -10.81 -1.45 -4.68
C LEU A 202 -12.02 -1.34 -5.61
N ARG A 203 -13.21 -1.18 -5.02
CA ARG A 203 -14.40 -0.73 -5.74
C ARG A 203 -14.58 0.77 -5.59
N ARG A 204 -14.57 1.25 -4.35
CA ARG A 204 -14.70 2.66 -4.01
C ARG A 204 -14.19 2.97 -2.60
N ALA A 205 -13.88 4.23 -2.33
CA ALA A 205 -13.58 4.75 -1.01
C ALA A 205 -14.15 6.17 -0.86
N ILE A 206 -14.49 6.54 0.37
CA ILE A 206 -14.94 7.89 0.74
C ILE A 206 -14.06 8.42 1.85
N PHE A 207 -13.60 9.66 1.71
CA PHE A 207 -12.81 10.37 2.70
C PHE A 207 -13.59 11.57 3.20
N ILE A 208 -13.66 11.70 4.52
CA ILE A 208 -14.41 12.74 5.23
C ILE A 208 -13.40 13.64 5.93
N ASN A 209 -13.60 14.95 5.84
CA ASN A 209 -12.81 15.95 6.55
C ASN A 209 -13.68 16.74 7.51
N ARG A 210 -13.49 16.50 8.81
CA ARG A 210 -14.16 17.23 9.90
C ARG A 210 -13.37 18.45 10.39
N SER A 211 -12.20 18.71 9.82
CA SER A 211 -11.36 19.84 10.20
C SER A 211 -11.72 21.11 9.42
N SER A 212 -11.33 22.26 9.97
CA SER A 212 -11.43 23.55 9.28
C SER A 212 -10.32 23.77 8.24
N ALA A 213 -9.38 22.82 8.08
CA ALA A 213 -8.32 22.87 7.10
C ALA A 213 -8.73 22.13 5.82
N ALA A 214 -8.14 22.50 4.68
CA ALA A 214 -8.38 21.78 3.43
C ALA A 214 -7.83 20.34 3.51
N MET A 215 -8.53 19.40 2.86
CA MET A 215 -8.02 18.05 2.64
C MET A 215 -7.12 18.07 1.41
N GLY A 216 -5.97 17.41 1.47
CA GLY A 216 -5.01 17.36 0.35
C GLY A 216 -4.90 15.95 -0.20
N VAL A 217 -5.03 15.79 -1.52
CA VAL A 217 -4.75 14.52 -2.20
C VAL A 217 -3.44 14.66 -2.95
N ARG A 218 -2.52 13.69 -2.78
CA ARG A 218 -1.21 13.70 -3.40
C ARG A 218 -0.81 12.32 -3.89
N LEU A 219 -0.21 12.28 -5.08
CA LEU A 219 0.39 11.08 -5.66
C LEU A 219 1.88 10.99 -5.38
N LEU A 220 2.47 9.80 -5.58
CA LEU A 220 3.91 9.61 -5.50
C LEU A 220 4.67 10.45 -6.56
N SER A 221 4.04 10.77 -7.68
CA SER A 221 4.59 11.66 -8.72
C SER A 221 4.85 13.09 -8.22
N GLY A 222 4.24 13.47 -7.09
CA GLY A 222 4.29 14.82 -6.54
C GLY A 222 3.09 15.68 -6.91
N GLU A 223 2.28 15.25 -7.89
CA GLU A 223 1.03 15.93 -8.24
C GLU A 223 0.06 15.91 -7.07
N SER A 224 -0.62 17.04 -6.85
CA SER A 224 -1.52 17.21 -5.74
C SER A 224 -2.65 18.19 -6.05
N ILE A 225 -3.76 17.98 -5.36
CA ILE A 225 -4.95 18.81 -5.40
C ILE A 225 -5.44 19.05 -3.97
N ALA A 226 -6.16 20.14 -3.77
CA ALA A 226 -6.89 20.41 -2.54
C ALA A 226 -8.38 20.07 -2.69
N VAL A 227 -9.02 19.72 -1.59
CA VAL A 227 -10.48 19.70 -1.42
C VAL A 227 -10.79 20.70 -0.30
N PRO A 228 -11.61 21.73 -0.57
CA PRO A 228 -11.81 22.82 0.38
C PRO A 228 -12.49 22.34 1.66
N PRO A 229 -12.26 23.02 2.80
CA PRO A 229 -12.94 22.71 4.05
C PRO A 229 -14.44 23.04 3.97
N ALA A 230 -15.19 22.61 4.98
CA ALA A 230 -16.61 22.93 5.10
C ALA A 230 -16.85 24.45 5.07
N THR A 231 -17.86 24.87 4.32
CA THR A 231 -18.25 26.28 4.15
C THR A 231 -19.77 26.38 4.08
N ASN A 232 -20.36 27.35 4.79
CA ASN A 232 -21.80 27.60 4.81
C ASN A 232 -22.66 26.36 5.18
N GLY A 233 -22.21 25.56 6.14
CA GLY A 233 -22.92 24.35 6.59
C GLY A 233 -22.82 23.16 5.65
N THR A 234 -22.10 23.27 4.53
CA THR A 234 -21.84 22.19 3.59
C THR A 234 -20.37 21.80 3.66
N GLN A 235 -20.09 20.50 3.76
CA GLN A 235 -18.74 19.96 3.60
C GLN A 235 -18.64 19.18 2.29
N ILE A 236 -17.43 19.11 1.74
CA ILE A 236 -17.14 18.27 0.59
C ILE A 236 -16.48 16.99 1.08
N VAL A 237 -17.07 15.85 0.71
CA VAL A 237 -16.42 14.55 0.85
C VAL A 237 -15.72 14.18 -0.44
N LEU A 238 -14.57 13.52 -0.32
CA LEU A 238 -13.87 13.00 -1.48
C LEU A 238 -14.29 11.56 -1.71
N LEU A 239 -14.94 11.32 -2.83
CA LEU A 239 -15.36 10.00 -3.26
C LEU A 239 -14.44 9.49 -4.37
N VAL A 240 -13.83 8.34 -4.15
CA VAL A 240 -12.88 7.70 -5.05
C VAL A 240 -13.52 6.44 -5.61
N HIS A 241 -13.64 6.34 -6.93
CA HIS A 241 -14.18 5.18 -7.62
C HIS A 241 -13.16 4.57 -8.55
N ARG A 242 -13.10 3.24 -8.58
CA ARG A 242 -12.36 2.51 -9.60
C ARG A 242 -13.29 2.21 -10.78
N ILE A 243 -12.90 2.65 -11.97
CA ILE A 243 -13.58 2.37 -13.23
C ILE A 243 -12.54 1.81 -14.18
N GLY A 244 -12.71 0.60 -14.73
CA GLY A 244 -11.67 -0.03 -15.55
C GLY A 244 -10.30 -0.04 -14.85
N ASN A 245 -9.29 0.57 -15.46
CA ASN A 245 -7.95 0.69 -14.91
C ASN A 245 -7.62 2.08 -14.30
N VAL A 246 -8.61 2.96 -14.14
CA VAL A 246 -8.44 4.32 -13.62
C VAL A 246 -9.17 4.56 -12.30
N LEU A 247 -8.71 5.57 -11.57
CA LEU A 247 -9.43 6.16 -10.45
C LEU A 247 -10.08 7.47 -10.86
N GLU A 248 -11.37 7.59 -10.56
CA GLU A 248 -12.12 8.84 -10.63
C GLU A 248 -12.33 9.39 -9.22
N LEU A 249 -11.97 10.65 -9.02
CA LEU A 249 -12.12 11.36 -7.77
C LEU A 249 -13.25 12.37 -7.95
N ARG A 250 -14.21 12.37 -7.03
CA ARG A 250 -15.37 13.26 -7.03
C ARG A 250 -15.46 14.04 -5.73
N ALA A 251 -15.77 15.33 -5.84
CA ALA A 251 -16.15 16.19 -4.74
C ALA A 251 -17.67 16.20 -4.62
N GLU A 252 -18.18 15.57 -3.57
CA GLU A 252 -19.62 15.51 -3.32
C GLU A 252 -19.99 16.36 -2.10
N PRO A 253 -20.98 17.26 -2.22
CA PRO A 253 -21.46 18.05 -1.08
C PRO A 253 -22.34 17.20 -0.16
N VAL A 254 -22.10 17.32 1.14
CA VAL A 254 -23.00 16.80 2.19
C VAL A 254 -23.16 17.84 3.30
N PRO A 255 -24.25 17.80 4.07
CA PRO A 255 -24.37 18.62 5.28
C PRO A 255 -23.19 18.38 6.23
N HIS A 256 -22.68 19.46 6.83
CA HIS A 256 -21.49 19.40 7.69
C HIS A 256 -21.77 18.74 9.04
N ASP A 257 -23.01 18.85 9.52
CA ASP A 257 -23.49 18.32 10.80
C ASP A 257 -23.84 16.83 10.76
N TRP A 258 -23.96 16.22 9.57
CA TRP A 258 -24.19 14.79 9.44
C TRP A 258 -23.06 13.98 10.08
N PRO A 259 -23.33 13.04 11.00
CA PRO A 259 -22.32 12.11 11.50
C PRO A 259 -21.80 11.19 10.39
N ASP A 260 -20.62 10.60 10.58
CA ASP A 260 -19.96 9.76 9.57
C ASP A 260 -20.87 8.61 9.08
N ILE A 261 -21.71 8.04 9.96
CA ILE A 261 -22.64 6.97 9.60
C ILE A 261 -23.72 7.41 8.61
N GLU A 262 -24.20 8.66 8.70
CA GLU A 262 -25.19 9.21 7.76
C GLU A 262 -24.53 9.51 6.42
N VAL A 263 -23.32 10.07 6.45
CA VAL A 263 -22.52 10.25 5.22
C VAL A 263 -22.27 8.90 4.54
N TRP A 264 -21.91 7.85 5.28
CA TRP A 264 -21.72 6.53 4.71
C TRP A 264 -22.99 5.95 4.10
N ALA A 265 -24.13 6.12 4.78
CA ALA A 265 -25.42 5.67 4.29
C ALA A 265 -25.82 6.36 2.98
N GLU A 266 -25.60 7.68 2.87
CA GLU A 266 -25.87 8.46 1.64
C GLU A 266 -25.13 7.90 0.41
N PHE A 267 -23.92 7.38 0.62
CA PHE A 267 -23.12 6.77 -0.46
C PHE A 267 -23.20 5.23 -0.47
N ASP A 268 -24.25 4.63 0.10
CA ASP A 268 -24.50 3.19 0.14
C ASP A 268 -23.36 2.34 0.75
N PHE A 269 -22.61 2.88 1.72
CA PHE A 269 -21.66 2.08 2.49
C PHE A 269 -22.36 1.40 3.66
N SER A 270 -22.51 0.08 3.58
CA SER A 270 -22.96 -0.76 4.70
C SER A 270 -21.78 -1.49 5.32
N MET A 271 -21.45 -1.19 6.58
CA MET A 271 -20.33 -1.81 7.27
C MET A 271 -20.66 -3.26 7.64
N THR A 272 -19.77 -4.20 7.27
CA THR A 272 -19.90 -5.63 7.59
C THR A 272 -20.04 -5.92 9.09
N HIS A 273 -19.52 -5.04 9.94
CA HIS A 273 -19.75 -5.03 11.39
C HIS A 273 -20.01 -3.60 11.88
N ARG A 274 -20.93 -3.44 12.84
CA ARG A 274 -21.33 -2.14 13.40
C ARG A 274 -20.12 -1.41 13.97
N ALA A 275 -19.83 -0.22 13.45
CA ALA A 275 -18.85 0.68 14.04
C ALA A 275 -19.34 1.10 15.45
N PRO A 276 -18.48 1.18 16.48
CA PRO A 276 -18.92 1.59 17.81
C PRO A 276 -19.49 3.01 17.75
N ALA A 277 -20.78 3.14 18.07
CA ALA A 277 -21.54 4.39 17.97
C ALA A 277 -20.96 5.53 18.83
N SER A 278 -20.10 5.23 19.80
CA SER A 278 -19.47 6.19 20.71
C SER A 278 -18.13 6.75 20.21
N ALA A 279 -17.60 6.31 19.06
CA ALA A 279 -16.29 6.74 18.55
C ALA A 279 -16.37 7.85 17.48
N TYR A 280 -17.58 8.23 17.05
CA TYR A 280 -17.81 9.13 15.91
C TYR A 280 -18.55 10.43 16.29
N GLY A 281 -18.74 10.67 17.59
CA GLY A 281 -19.36 11.88 18.10
C GLY A 281 -18.39 12.66 18.95
N ARG A 282 -17.71 13.64 18.36
CA ARG A 282 -17.32 14.90 19.01
C ARG A 282 -16.88 15.93 17.99
#